data_AF-A0A831SL21-F1
#
_entry.id   AF-A0A831SL21-F1
#
_cell.length_a   1.000
_cell.length_b   1.000
_cell.length_c   1.000
_cell.angle_alpha   90.00
_cell.angle_beta   90.00
_cell.angle_gamma   90.00
#
_symmetry.space_group_name_H-M   'P 1'
#
loop_
_entity.id
_entity.type
_entity.pdbx_description
1 polymer ?
#
loop_
_entity_poly.entity_id
_entity_poly.type
_entity_poly.pdbx_seq_one_letter_code
_entity_poly.pdbx_strand_id
1 'polypeptide(L)'
;MAISGMLGAIAIILGVTRLGFIPVPTPAGHATIMHIPAILGGILEGPVVGAMTGLIFGLYSFLNATNPIFADPLIAILPRIFIGVTAYY
;
A
#
# COMPACT_ATOMS: atom_id res chain seq x y z
N MET A 1 17.07 -7.68 1.05
CA MET A 1 16.57 -8.77 1.95
C MET A 1 16.27 -8.28 3.36
N ALA A 2 17.24 -7.71 4.11
CA ALA A 2 16.95 -7.16 5.43
C ALA A 2 16.06 -5.90 5.36
N ILE A 3 16.34 -5.00 4.41
CA ILE A 3 15.58 -3.75 4.22
C ILE A 3 14.19 -4.07 3.63
N SER A 4 14.10 -4.98 2.66
CA SER A 4 12.81 -5.48 2.15
C SER A 4 11.92 -6.08 3.24
N GLY A 5 12.49 -6.88 4.16
CA GLY A 5 11.75 -7.43 5.31
C GLY A 5 11.27 -6.35 6.27
N MET A 6 12.12 -5.35 6.56
CA MET A 6 11.77 -4.20 7.38
C MET A 6 10.66 -3.34 6.75
N LEU A 7 10.75 -3.03 5.46
CA LEU A 7 9.73 -2.25 4.73
C LEU A 7 8.38 -2.99 4.68
N GLY A 8 8.41 -4.31 4.51
CA GLY A 8 7.23 -5.17 4.62
C GLY A 8 6.61 -5.12 6.02
N ALA A 9 7.43 -5.22 7.07
CA ALA A 9 6.97 -5.11 8.46
C ALA A 9 6.36 -3.74 8.78
N ILE A 10 6.97 -2.65 8.30
CA ILE A 10 6.44 -1.28 8.44
C ILE A 10 5.08 -1.17 7.73
N ALA A 11 4.96 -1.68 6.50
CA ALA A 11 3.70 -1.70 5.77
C ALA A 11 2.60 -2.46 6.52
N ILE A 12 2.93 -3.61 7.13
CA ILE A 12 2.00 -4.38 7.96
C ILE A 12 1.58 -3.58 9.20
N ILE A 13 2.53 -2.99 9.92
CA ILE A 13 2.26 -2.22 11.14
C ILE A 13 1.36 -1.02 10.82
N LEU A 14 1.66 -0.26 9.77
CA LEU A 14 0.84 0.88 9.33
C LEU A 14 -0.59 0.45 8.94
N GLY A 15 -0.73 -0.74 8.34
CA GLY A 15 -2.02 -1.32 7.97
C GLY A 15 -2.86 -1.73 9.18
N VAL A 16 -2.27 -2.48 10.12
CA VAL A 16 -2.94 -2.96 11.34
C VAL A 16 -3.33 -1.82 12.26
N THR A 17 -2.41 -0.87 12.49
CA THR A 17 -2.65 0.26 13.40
C THR A 17 -3.60 1.30 12.83
N ARG A 18 -4.00 1.18 11.55
CA ARG A 18 -4.79 2.16 10.80
C ARG A 18 -4.16 3.56 10.72
N LEU A 19 -2.94 3.76 11.26
CA LEU A 19 -2.14 4.97 11.04
C LEU A 19 -1.84 5.18 9.56
N GLY A 20 -1.81 4.08 8.80
CA GLY A 20 -1.72 4.05 7.35
C GLY A 20 -2.88 4.73 6.62
N PHE A 21 -4.01 4.99 7.28
CA PHE A 21 -5.26 5.47 6.71
C PHE A 21 -5.83 6.62 7.56
N ILE A 22 -5.38 7.85 7.31
CA ILE A 22 -5.84 9.03 8.04
C ILE A 22 -7.24 9.41 7.52
N PRO A 23 -8.28 9.40 8.37
CA PRO A 23 -9.62 9.80 7.96
C PRO A 23 -9.62 11.29 7.60
N VAL A 24 -10.05 11.60 6.38
CA VAL A 24 -10.18 12.97 5.88
C VAL A 24 -11.59 13.14 5.32
N PRO A 25 -12.20 14.34 5.42
CA PRO A 25 -13.54 14.59 4.91
C PRO A 25 -13.49 14.81 3.39
N THR A 26 -12.96 13.84 2.65
CA THR A 26 -12.89 13.84 1.19
C THR A 26 -13.65 12.65 0.63
N PRO A 27 -14.11 12.69 -0.65
CA PRO A 27 -14.82 11.59 -1.28
C PRO A 27 -14.06 10.24 -1.30
N ALA A 28 -12.73 10.28 -1.10
CA ALA A 28 -11.87 9.11 -1.01
C ALA A 28 -11.91 8.43 0.37
N GLY A 29 -12.51 9.06 1.39
CA GLY A 29 -12.69 8.51 2.75
C GLY A 29 -11.44 8.54 3.63
N HIS A 30 -10.27 8.20 3.08
CA HIS A 30 -9.01 8.14 3.81
C HIS A 30 -7.82 8.63 2.97
N ALA A 31 -6.97 9.48 3.56
CA ALA A 31 -5.67 9.83 3.04
C ALA A 31 -4.67 8.77 3.53
N THR A 32 -4.07 8.01 2.61
CA THR A 32 -3.18 6.92 2.98
C THR A 32 -1.74 7.39 3.11
N ILE A 33 -0.94 6.75 3.97
CA ILE A 33 0.53 6.87 3.97
C ILE A 33 1.21 5.54 3.62
N MET A 34 0.42 4.48 3.46
CA MET A 34 0.86 3.10 3.15
C MET A 34 1.58 2.95 1.81
N HIS A 35 1.41 3.89 0.88
CA HIS A 35 2.16 3.90 -0.37
C HIS A 35 3.65 4.27 -0.18
N ILE A 36 4.03 4.91 0.94
CA ILE A 36 5.44 5.30 1.17
C ILE A 36 6.35 4.06 1.27
N PRO A 37 6.06 3.04 2.11
CA PRO A 37 6.83 1.80 2.10
C PRO A 37 6.86 1.09 0.74
N ALA A 38 5.77 1.14 -0.04
CA ALA A 38 5.70 0.51 -1.36
C ALA A 38 6.61 1.21 -2.38
N ILE A 39 6.62 2.55 -2.38
CA ILE A 39 7.50 3.37 -3.23
C ILE A 39 8.96 3.16 -2.83
N LEU A 40 9.27 3.21 -1.53
CA LEU A 40 10.62 2.96 -1.02
C LEU A 40 11.09 1.54 -1.34
N GLY A 41 10.20 0.54 -1.25
CA GLY A 41 10.50 -0.84 -1.64
C GLY A 41 10.86 -0.96 -3.11
N GLY A 42 10.12 -0.25 -3.98
CA GLY A 42 10.41 -0.15 -5.41
C GLY A 42 11.75 0.52 -5.72
N ILE A 43 12.00 1.70 -5.14
CA ILE A 43 13.20 2.50 -5.38
C ILE A 43 14.47 1.80 -4.85
N LEU A 44 14.42 1.25 -3.65
CA LEU A 44 15.63 0.77 -2.95
C LEU A 44 15.94 -0.70 -3.23
N GLU A 45 14.94 -1.56 -3.33
CA GLU A 45 15.11 -3.02 -3.44
C GLU A 45 14.58 -3.58 -4.78
N GLY A 46 14.03 -2.73 -5.64
CA GLY A 46 13.60 -3.09 -6.98
C GLY A 46 12.11 -3.40 -7.12
N PRO A 47 11.66 -3.68 -8.36
CA PRO A 47 10.24 -3.72 -8.70
C PRO A 47 9.50 -4.88 -8.04
N VAL A 48 10.19 -6.00 -7.74
CA VAL A 48 9.59 -7.15 -7.05
C VAL A 48 9.26 -6.81 -5.60
N VAL A 49 10.16 -6.10 -4.90
CA VAL A 49 9.94 -5.70 -3.50
C VAL A 49 8.88 -4.62 -3.43
N GLY A 50 8.88 -3.66 -4.37
CA GLY A 50 7.81 -2.68 -4.54
C GLY A 50 6.45 -3.34 -4.80
N ALA A 51 6.38 -4.35 -5.66
CA ALA A 51 5.15 -5.11 -5.91
C ALA A 51 4.62 -5.81 -4.65
N MET A 52 5.50 -6.46 -3.89
CA MET A 52 5.13 -7.17 -2.65
C MET A 52 4.62 -6.20 -1.57
N THR A 53 5.31 -5.10 -1.36
CA THR A 53 4.87 -4.06 -0.40
C THR A 53 3.60 -3.33 -0.87
N GLY A 54 3.46 -3.12 -2.19
CA GLY A 54 2.24 -2.62 -2.82
C GLY A 54 1.06 -3.58 -2.69
N LEU A 55 1.28 -4.89 -2.72
CA LEU A 55 0.27 -5.91 -2.47
C LEU A 55 -0.23 -5.86 -1.03
N ILE A 56 0.68 -5.75 -0.05
CA ILE A 56 0.32 -5.58 1.37
C ILE A 56 -0.57 -4.34 1.52
N PHE A 57 -0.18 -3.21 0.92
CA PHE A 57 -1.00 -2.01 0.91
C PHE A 57 -2.38 -2.25 0.28
N GLY A 58 -2.44 -2.87 -0.90
CA GLY A 58 -3.70 -3.21 -1.58
C GLY A 58 -4.63 -4.08 -0.73
N LEU A 59 -4.08 -5.07 -0.03
CA LEU A 59 -4.85 -5.96 0.84
C LEU A 59 -5.46 -5.21 2.02
N TYR A 60 -4.70 -4.35 2.69
CA TYR A 60 -5.25 -3.48 3.75
C TYR A 60 -6.24 -2.46 3.22
N SER A 61 -6.06 -1.96 1.99
CA SER A 61 -7.01 -1.05 1.33
C SER A 61 -8.35 -1.73 1.04
N PHE A 62 -8.34 -3.02 0.70
CA PHE A 62 -9.56 -3.82 0.49
C PHE A 62 -10.26 -4.15 1.81
N LEU A 63 -9.50 -4.57 2.84
CA LEU A 63 -10.06 -4.93 4.15
C LEU A 63 -10.67 -3.74 4.90
N ASN A 64 -10.16 -2.52 4.66
CA ASN A 64 -10.68 -1.29 5.26
C ASN A 64 -11.55 -0.48 4.27
N ALA A 65 -12.09 -1.11 3.23
CA ALA A 65 -12.91 -0.43 2.24
C ALA A 65 -14.24 0.04 2.82
N THR A 66 -14.34 1.34 3.11
CA THR A 66 -15.59 2.00 3.53
C THR A 66 -16.47 2.41 2.34
N ASN A 67 -15.89 2.47 1.13
CA ASN A 67 -16.57 2.91 -0.10
C ASN A 67 -16.73 1.71 -1.06
N PRO A 68 -17.92 1.51 -1.69
CA PRO A 68 -18.17 0.42 -2.63
C PRO A 68 -17.17 0.33 -3.79
N ILE A 69 -16.52 1.44 -4.19
CA ILE A 69 -15.48 1.43 -5.23
C ILE A 69 -14.23 0.66 -4.79
N PHE A 70 -13.89 0.69 -3.49
CA PHE A 70 -12.75 -0.04 -2.94
C PHE A 70 -13.10 -1.46 -2.48
N ALA A 71 -14.37 -1.86 -2.59
CA ALA A 71 -14.82 -3.23 -2.33
C ALA A 71 -14.57 -4.16 -3.53
N ASP A 72 -14.17 -3.64 -4.70
CA ASP A 72 -13.67 -4.46 -5.80
C ASP A 72 -12.17 -4.75 -5.58
N PRO A 73 -11.76 -6.03 -5.44
CA PRO A 73 -10.37 -6.40 -5.23
C PRO A 73 -9.46 -5.97 -6.38
N LEU A 74 -9.98 -5.91 -7.61
CA LEU A 74 -9.21 -5.47 -8.77
C LEU A 74 -8.85 -3.98 -8.61
N ILE A 75 -9.82 -3.16 -8.21
CA ILE A 75 -9.63 -1.72 -8.03
C ILE A 75 -8.79 -1.44 -6.78
N ALA A 76 -8.96 -2.21 -5.71
CA ALA A 76 -8.24 -2.01 -4.45
C ALA A 76 -6.78 -2.44 -4.49
N ILE A 77 -6.44 -3.50 -5.25
CA ILE A 77 -5.10 -4.12 -5.20
C ILE A 77 -4.25 -3.72 -6.41
N LEU A 78 -4.81 -3.76 -7.62
CA LEU A 78 -4.04 -3.61 -8.85
C LEU A 78 -3.30 -2.27 -8.93
N PRO A 79 -3.91 -1.11 -8.65
CA PRO A 79 -3.19 0.17 -8.68
C PRO A 79 -2.06 0.24 -7.63
N ARG A 80 -2.18 -0.48 -6.52
CA ARG A 80 -1.23 -0.40 -5.39
C ARG A 80 0.03 -1.21 -5.65
N ILE A 81 -0.10 -2.33 -6.34
CA ILE A 81 1.03 -3.08 -6.87
C ILE A 81 1.77 -2.22 -7.91
N PHE A 82 1.02 -1.59 -8.82
CA PHE A 82 1.63 -0.75 -9.86
C PHE A 82 2.42 0.41 -9.28
N ILE A 83 1.94 1.09 -8.23
CA ILE A 83 2.70 2.18 -7.56
C ILE A 83 4.11 1.73 -7.18
N GLY A 84 4.25 0.54 -6.58
CA GLY A 84 5.55 0.01 -6.17
C GLY A 84 6.44 -0.42 -7.34
N VAL A 85 5.85 -0.99 -8.40
CA VAL A 85 6.59 -1.40 -9.61
C VAL A 85 7.06 -0.19 -10.40
N THR A 86 6.19 0.80 -10.63
CA THR A 86 6.52 2.01 -11.39
C THR A 86 7.52 2.88 -10.66
N ALA A 87 7.56 2.85 -9.32
CA ALA A 87 8.53 3.62 -8.54
C ALA A 87 10.00 3.21 -8.80
N TYR A 88 10.24 2.04 -9.38
CA TYR A 88 11.58 1.61 -9.76
C TYR A 88 12.11 2.29 -11.05
N TYR A 89 11.20 2.72 -11.94
CA TYR A 89 11.53 3.28 -13.25
C TYR A 89 11.38 4.81 -13.24
#